data_AF-A0AAV0WF97-F1
#
_entry.id   AF-A0AAV0WF97-F1
#
_cell.length_a   1.000
_cell.length_b   1.000
_cell.length_c   1.000
_cell.angle_alpha   90.00
_cell.angle_beta   90.00
_cell.angle_gamma   90.00
#
_symmetry.space_group_name_H-M   'P 1'
#
loop_
_entity.id
_entity.type
_entity.pdbx_description
1 polymer ?
#
loop_
_entity_poly.entity_id
_entity_poly.type
_entity_poly.pdbx_seq_one_letter_code
_entity_poly.pdbx_strand_id
1 'polypeptide(L)'
;MMHQHRQSEWTTYLASLRPRDPKVYKLNKSLINRRPPDRPLNSPQGPVFDAPGQAELFAANLVVQFNCPEGTPSTNDLVTSSIRTLHSAAKSRIQPVSPGEVQLIVKRLPRNKAPGPDSISNMALRHFSDKTLLVQF
;
A
#
# COMPACT_ATOMS: atom_id res chain seq x y z
N MET A 1 19.83 2.22 -13.13
CA MET A 1 18.91 1.83 -14.22
C MET A 1 17.88 2.92 -14.56
N MET A 2 17.01 3.39 -13.64
CA MET A 2 16.02 4.45 -13.97
C MET A 2 16.62 5.80 -14.39
N HIS A 3 17.72 6.25 -13.77
CA HIS A 3 18.34 7.53 -14.14
C HIS A 3 18.86 7.52 -15.59
N GLN A 4 19.52 6.43 -16.00
CA GLN A 4 20.00 6.25 -17.37
C GLN A 4 18.84 6.21 -18.37
N HIS A 5 17.73 5.54 -18.02
CA HIS A 5 16.54 5.52 -18.86
C HIS A 5 15.92 6.92 -19.01
N ARG A 6 15.74 7.68 -17.92
CA ARG A 6 15.24 9.07 -17.98
C ARG A 6 16.15 9.98 -18.81
N GLN A 7 17.46 9.84 -18.65
CA GLN A 7 18.42 10.60 -19.45
C GLN A 7 18.31 10.26 -20.94
N SER A 8 18.16 8.98 -21.29
CA SER A 8 18.01 8.52 -22.68
C SER A 8 16.69 8.98 -23.31
N GLU A 9 15.58 8.94 -22.56
CA GLU A 9 14.29 9.46 -23.02
C GLU A 9 14.38 10.97 -23.27
N TRP A 10 15.07 11.69 -22.37
CA TRP A 10 15.27 13.13 -22.50
C TRP A 10 16.13 13.50 -23.71
N THR A 11 17.24 12.80 -23.95
CA THR A 11 18.09 13.04 -25.13
C THR A 11 17.34 12.71 -26.42
N THR A 12 16.58 11.62 -26.45
CA THR A 12 15.75 11.23 -27.60
C THR A 12 14.66 12.28 -27.87
N TYR A 13 14.00 12.75 -26.82
CA TYR A 13 13.00 13.82 -26.91
C TYR A 13 13.61 15.11 -27.48
N LEU A 14 14.75 15.55 -26.97
CA LEU A 14 15.44 16.74 -27.47
C LEU A 14 15.88 16.59 -28.94
N ALA A 15 16.39 15.42 -29.33
CA ALA A 15 16.76 15.13 -30.72
C ALA A 15 15.56 15.13 -31.67
N SER A 16 14.36 14.85 -31.17
CA SER A 16 13.12 14.87 -31.98
C SER A 16 12.56 16.27 -32.25
N LEU A 17 13.07 17.31 -31.57
CA LEU A 17 12.58 18.68 -31.69
C LEU A 17 13.06 19.33 -32.99
N ARG A 18 12.15 20.00 -33.70
CA ARG A 18 12.46 20.75 -34.92
C ARG A 18 12.23 22.25 -34.72
N PRO A 19 12.92 23.12 -35.49
CA PRO A 19 12.62 24.54 -35.52
C PRO A 19 11.14 24.78 -35.86
N ARG A 20 10.47 25.67 -35.11
CA ARG A 20 9.03 25.98 -35.22
C ARG A 20 8.06 24.84 -34.80
N ASP A 21 8.53 23.80 -34.12
CA ASP A 21 7.64 22.79 -33.54
C ASP A 21 6.89 23.36 -32.32
N PRO A 22 5.54 23.25 -32.23
CA PRO A 22 4.76 23.68 -31.06
C PRO A 22 5.21 23.01 -29.74
N LYS A 23 5.88 21.85 -29.80
CA LYS A 23 6.50 21.18 -28.65
C LYS A 23 7.61 22.03 -28.01
N VAL A 24 8.35 22.81 -28.79
CA VAL A 24 9.41 23.70 -28.28
C VAL A 24 8.81 24.79 -27.38
N TYR A 25 7.68 25.37 -27.80
CA TYR A 25 6.95 26.33 -26.98
C TYR A 25 6.43 25.70 -25.68
N LYS A 26 5.80 24.51 -25.76
CA LYS A 26 5.33 23.78 -24.57
C LYS A 26 6.47 23.45 -23.61
N LEU A 27 7.61 23.00 -24.15
CA LEU A 27 8.79 22.71 -23.36
C LEU A 27 9.30 23.97 -22.64
N ASN A 28 9.51 25.06 -23.40
CA ASN A 28 9.97 26.32 -22.83
C ASN A 28 9.01 26.85 -21.75
N LYS A 29 7.71 26.82 -22.03
CA LYS A 29 6.67 27.19 -21.05
C LYS A 29 6.75 26.34 -19.78
N SER A 30 7.02 25.04 -19.89
CA SER A 30 7.15 24.16 -18.72
C SER A 30 8.41 24.43 -17.90
N LEU A 31 9.51 24.79 -18.56
CA LEU A 31 10.79 25.13 -17.91
C LEU A 31 10.70 26.47 -17.18
N ILE A 32 10.10 27.49 -17.82
CA ILE A 32 9.92 28.83 -17.24
C ILE A 32 8.92 28.81 -16.09
N ASN A 33 7.83 28.04 -16.20
CA ASN A 33 6.80 27.95 -15.16
C ASN A 33 7.06 26.83 -14.14
N ARG A 34 8.28 26.29 -14.08
CA ARG A 34 8.62 25.29 -13.08
C ARG A 34 8.56 25.97 -11.71
N ARG A 35 7.53 25.63 -10.93
CA ARG A 35 7.44 26.12 -9.55
C ARG A 35 8.68 25.66 -8.79
N PRO A 36 9.35 26.56 -8.03
CA PRO A 36 10.35 26.09 -7.09
C PRO A 36 9.69 25.05 -6.18
N PRO A 37 10.40 23.98 -5.78
CA PRO A 37 9.85 23.02 -4.85
C PRO A 37 9.36 23.78 -3.60
N ASP A 38 8.06 23.67 -3.29
CA ASP A 38 7.36 24.53 -2.33
C ASP A 38 8.05 24.55 -0.95
N ARG A 39 8.77 23.48 -0.60
CA ARG A 39 9.75 23.45 0.50
C ARG A 39 10.88 22.49 0.14
N PRO A 40 12.16 22.91 0.17
CA PRO A 40 13.25 21.94 0.14
C PRO A 40 13.17 21.05 1.39
N LEU A 41 13.57 19.78 1.24
CA LEU A 41 13.79 18.88 2.37
C LEU A 41 15.00 19.42 3.12
N ASN A 42 14.77 19.97 4.31
CA ASN A 42 15.83 20.55 5.12
C ASN A 42 16.43 19.47 6.03
N SER A 43 17.75 19.28 5.91
CA SER A 43 18.56 18.69 6.96
C SER A 43 18.89 19.74 8.02
N PRO A 44 19.44 19.32 9.18
CA PRO A 44 19.98 20.25 10.17
C PRO A 44 21.03 21.22 9.62
N GLN A 45 21.66 20.90 8.49
CA GLN A 45 22.70 21.69 7.82
C GLN A 45 22.16 22.55 6.66
N GLY A 46 20.88 22.39 6.29
CA GLY A 46 20.25 23.18 5.22
C GLY A 46 19.47 22.32 4.20
N PRO A 47 19.06 22.91 3.08
CA PRO A 47 18.25 22.22 2.07
C PRO A 47 19.05 21.15 1.30
N VAL A 48 18.45 19.96 1.14
CA VAL A 48 19.04 18.80 0.45
C VAL A 48 18.34 18.55 -0.88
N PHE A 49 19.12 18.51 -1.96
CA PHE A 49 18.62 18.45 -3.34
C PHE A 49 18.98 17.15 -4.07
N ASP A 50 19.96 16.41 -3.57
CA ASP A 50 20.36 15.12 -4.12
C ASP A 50 19.44 13.99 -3.64
N ALA A 51 19.18 13.03 -4.52
CA ALA A 51 18.29 11.91 -4.22
C ALA A 51 18.71 11.04 -3.02
N PRO A 52 20.00 10.68 -2.83
CA PRO A 52 20.39 9.88 -1.68
C PRO A 52 20.21 10.64 -0.36
N GLY A 53 20.64 11.90 -0.28
CA GLY A 53 20.43 12.73 0.91
C GLY A 53 18.94 12.93 1.25
N GLN A 54 18.07 13.04 0.24
CA GLN A 54 16.62 13.07 0.47
C GLN A 54 16.10 11.75 1.05
N ALA A 55 16.57 10.61 0.52
CA ALA A 55 16.17 9.30 1.02
C ALA A 55 16.58 9.09 2.48
N GLU A 56 17.78 9.51 2.86
CA GLU A 56 18.26 9.47 4.24
C GLU A 56 17.41 10.35 5.17
N LEU A 57 17.10 11.58 4.74
CA LEU A 57 16.22 12.47 5.51
C LEU A 57 14.82 11.88 5.72
N PHE A 58 14.25 11.27 4.69
CA PHE A 58 12.99 10.56 4.82
C PHE A 58 13.10 9.38 5.78
N ALA A 59 14.13 8.56 5.66
CA ALA A 59 14.34 7.42 6.55
C ALA A 59 14.46 7.86 8.02
N ALA A 60 15.25 8.89 8.30
CA ALA A 60 15.39 9.44 9.64
C ALA A 60 14.06 9.97 10.20
N ASN A 61 13.28 10.70 9.38
CA ASN A 61 11.98 11.21 9.78
C ASN A 61 10.97 10.09 10.03
N LEU A 62 10.95 9.07 9.17
CA LEU A 62 10.09 7.90 9.33
C LEU A 62 10.43 7.11 10.60
N VAL A 63 11.71 6.94 10.93
CA VAL A 63 12.12 6.30 12.20
C VAL A 63 11.54 7.06 13.39
N VAL A 64 11.64 8.40 13.39
CA VAL A 64 11.06 9.21 14.49
C VAL A 64 9.55 9.07 14.57
N GLN A 65 8.85 9.09 13.43
CA GLN A 65 7.38 9.00 13.39
C GLN A 65 6.85 7.60 13.72
N PHE A 66 7.56 6.56 13.29
CA PHE A 66 7.14 5.17 13.41
C PHE A 66 7.88 4.42 14.52
N ASN A 67 8.32 5.13 15.56
CA ASN A 67 8.77 4.47 16.78
C ASN A 67 7.57 3.96 17.56
N CYS A 68 7.52 2.64 17.77
CA CYS A 68 6.60 2.06 18.72
C CYS A 68 7.14 2.35 20.13
N PRO A 69 6.49 3.21 20.94
CA PRO A 69 6.94 3.43 22.31
C PRO A 69 6.93 2.09 23.05
N GLU A 70 7.90 1.87 23.94
CA GLU A 70 7.90 0.69 24.78
C GLU A 70 6.58 0.59 25.56
N GLY A 71 5.98 -0.59 25.55
CA GLY A 71 4.75 -0.83 26.30
C GLY A 71 4.99 -0.57 27.78
N THR A 72 4.16 0.27 28.39
CA THR A 72 4.21 0.47 29.84
C THR A 72 3.62 -0.76 30.56
N PRO A 73 3.96 -1.02 31.83
CA PRO A 73 3.29 -2.05 32.62
C PRO A 73 1.76 -1.92 32.59
N SER A 74 1.26 -0.68 32.63
CA SER A 74 -0.17 -0.38 32.50
C SER A 74 -0.76 -0.81 31.14
N THR A 75 -0.02 -0.61 30.05
CA THR A 75 -0.41 -1.08 28.71
C THR A 75 -0.47 -2.60 28.66
N ASN A 76 0.52 -3.29 29.23
CA ASN A 76 0.56 -4.74 29.27
C ASN A 76 -0.58 -5.32 30.10
N ASP A 77 -0.91 -4.71 31.24
CA ASP A 77 -2.03 -5.11 32.08
C ASP A 77 -3.37 -4.91 31.38
N LEU A 78 -3.55 -3.80 30.65
CA LEU A 78 -4.75 -3.54 29.86
C LEU A 78 -4.91 -4.57 28.73
N VAL A 79 -3.84 -4.88 28.00
CA VAL A 79 -3.86 -5.87 26.92
C VAL A 79 -4.15 -7.26 27.49
N THR A 80 -3.46 -7.65 28.56
CA THR A 80 -3.61 -8.97 29.18
C THR A 80 -5.01 -9.16 29.75
N SER A 81 -5.56 -8.13 30.42
CA SER A 81 -6.93 -8.16 30.94
C SER A 81 -7.97 -8.22 29.83
N SER A 82 -7.76 -7.53 28.71
CA SER A 82 -8.63 -7.58 27.52
C SER A 82 -8.62 -8.97 26.89
N ILE A 83 -7.44 -9.56 26.66
CA ILE A 83 -7.29 -10.93 26.15
C ILE A 83 -7.99 -11.93 27.07
N ARG A 84 -7.75 -11.81 28.38
CA ARG A 84 -8.39 -12.68 29.39
C ARG A 84 -9.91 -12.57 29.31
N THR A 85 -10.44 -11.36 29.19
CA THR A 85 -11.90 -11.11 29.07
C THR A 85 -12.47 -11.72 27.79
N LEU A 86 -11.76 -11.61 26.67
CA LEU A 86 -12.17 -12.25 25.41
C LEU A 86 -12.15 -13.79 25.50
N HIS A 87 -11.18 -14.36 26.21
CA HIS A 87 -11.07 -15.81 26.40
C HIS A 87 -12.11 -16.36 27.39
N SER A 88 -12.47 -15.57 28.41
CA SER A 88 -13.49 -15.94 29.40
C SER A 88 -14.92 -15.64 28.95
N ALA A 89 -15.10 -14.79 27.93
CA ALA A 89 -16.39 -14.62 27.29
C ALA A 89 -16.89 -15.96 26.75
N ALA A 90 -18.15 -16.30 27.07
CA ALA A 90 -18.78 -17.51 26.56
C ALA A 90 -18.69 -17.50 25.03
N LYS A 91 -18.00 -18.48 24.45
CA LYS A 91 -17.92 -18.64 23.01
C LYS A 91 -19.36 -18.75 22.51
N SER A 92 -19.78 -17.81 21.66
CA SER A 92 -21.10 -17.87 21.04
C SER A 92 -21.23 -19.22 20.36
N ARG A 93 -22.30 -19.95 20.67
CA ARG A 93 -22.60 -21.19 19.97
C ARG A 93 -22.83 -20.83 18.50
N ILE A 94 -21.89 -21.21 17.63
CA ILE A 94 -22.04 -21.02 16.20
C ILE A 94 -23.21 -21.89 15.77
N GLN A 95 -24.22 -21.28 15.17
CA GLN A 95 -25.35 -22.01 14.62
C GLN A 95 -24.85 -22.92 13.49
N PRO A 96 -25.32 -24.17 13.40
CA PRO A 96 -24.98 -25.03 12.27
C PRO A 96 -25.34 -24.32 10.97
N VAL A 97 -24.39 -24.25 10.04
CA VAL A 97 -24.60 -23.69 8.71
C VAL A 97 -24.79 -24.82 7.72
N SER A 98 -25.79 -24.71 6.86
CA SER A 98 -26.04 -25.69 5.80
C SER A 98 -25.07 -25.48 4.62
N PRO A 99 -24.74 -26.54 3.86
CA PRO A 99 -23.93 -26.38 2.65
C PRO A 99 -24.54 -25.40 1.63
N GLY A 100 -25.87 -25.33 1.55
CA GLY A 100 -26.57 -24.38 0.68
C GLY A 100 -26.34 -22.92 1.08
N GLU A 101 -26.31 -22.63 2.38
CA GLU A 101 -25.97 -21.30 2.90
C GLU A 101 -24.51 -20.93 2.58
N VAL A 102 -23.57 -21.87 2.73
CA VAL A 102 -22.17 -21.65 2.34
C VAL A 102 -22.07 -21.31 0.84
N GLN A 103 -22.77 -22.07 -0.01
CA GLN A 103 -22.79 -21.82 -1.45
C GLN A 103 -23.38 -20.43 -1.78
N LEU A 104 -24.42 -20.01 -1.07
CA LEU A 104 -25.03 -18.68 -1.23
C LEU A 104 -24.04 -17.56 -0.84
N ILE A 105 -23.30 -17.75 0.25
CA ILE A 105 -22.27 -16.80 0.71
C ILE A 105 -21.18 -16.66 -0.35
N VAL A 106 -20.63 -17.79 -0.83
CA VAL A 106 -19.58 -17.79 -1.87
C VAL A 106 -20.04 -17.09 -3.15
N LYS A 107 -21.28 -17.33 -3.59
CA LYS A 107 -21.87 -16.65 -4.77
C LYS A 107 -22.01 -15.13 -4.60
N ARG A 108 -22.12 -14.63 -3.37
CA ARG A 108 -22.26 -13.20 -3.05
C ARG A 108 -20.92 -12.49 -2.79
N LEU A 109 -19.80 -13.20 -2.64
CA LEU A 109 -18.49 -12.60 -2.34
C LEU A 109 -17.99 -11.66 -3.45
N PRO A 110 -17.63 -10.39 -3.20
CA PRO A 110 -17.14 -9.48 -4.23
C PRO A 110 -15.88 -10.01 -4.94
N ARG A 111 -15.90 -10.04 -6.28
CA ARG A 111 -14.86 -10.70 -7.11
C ARG A 111 -13.45 -10.12 -6.93
N ASN A 112 -13.35 -8.80 -6.78
CA ASN A 112 -12.08 -8.06 -6.83
C ASN A 112 -11.58 -7.66 -5.44
N LYS A 113 -11.87 -8.46 -4.41
CA LYS A 113 -11.28 -8.25 -3.09
C LYS A 113 -9.97 -9.01 -2.96
N ALA A 114 -9.10 -8.49 -2.10
CA ALA A 114 -7.87 -9.16 -1.73
C ALA A 114 -8.18 -10.55 -1.13
N PRO A 115 -7.30 -11.53 -1.36
CA PRO A 115 -7.43 -12.85 -0.75
C PRO A 115 -7.37 -12.76 0.78
N GLY A 116 -8.00 -13.73 1.43
CA GLY A 116 -7.96 -13.85 2.88
C GLY A 116 -6.59 -14.29 3.41
N PRO A 117 -6.47 -14.52 4.72
CA PRO A 117 -5.26 -15.08 5.34
C PRO A 117 -4.83 -16.44 4.76
N ASP A 118 -5.78 -17.18 4.19
CA ASP A 118 -5.58 -18.44 3.47
C ASP A 118 -4.97 -18.26 2.06
N SER A 119 -4.78 -17.02 1.61
CA SER A 119 -4.33 -16.66 0.26
C SER A 119 -5.27 -17.14 -0.86
N ILE A 120 -6.51 -17.53 -0.54
CA ILE A 120 -7.51 -17.96 -1.53
C ILE A 120 -8.30 -16.73 -1.98
N SER A 121 -8.35 -16.48 -3.29
CA SER A 121 -9.13 -15.36 -3.82
C SER A 121 -10.63 -15.68 -3.88
N ASN A 122 -11.46 -14.66 -3.75
CA ASN A 122 -12.92 -14.79 -3.95
C ASN A 122 -13.26 -15.34 -5.33
N MET A 123 -12.41 -15.10 -6.32
CA MET A 123 -12.60 -15.68 -7.65
C MET A 123 -12.33 -17.18 -7.67
N ALA A 124 -11.28 -17.65 -7.00
CA ALA A 124 -11.01 -19.08 -6.86
C ALA A 124 -12.18 -19.81 -6.18
N LEU A 125 -12.69 -19.27 -5.07
CA LEU A 125 -13.82 -19.85 -4.33
C LEU A 125 -15.09 -20.00 -5.19
N ARG A 126 -15.37 -19.00 -6.04
CA ARG A 126 -16.53 -19.03 -6.95
C ARG A 126 -16.40 -20.05 -8.08
N HIS A 127 -15.19 -20.50 -8.39
CA HIS A 127 -14.92 -21.51 -9.42
C HIS A 127 -14.89 -22.94 -8.88
N PHE A 128 -15.07 -23.15 -7.58
CA PHE A 128 -15.16 -24.49 -7.00
C PHE A 128 -16.40 -25.23 -7.49
N SER A 129 -16.25 -26.54 -7.67
CA SER A 129 -17.38 -27.41 -8.00
C SER A 129 -18.28 -27.57 -6.77
N ASP A 130 -19.58 -27.77 -6.98
CA ASP A 130 -20.55 -27.95 -5.89
C ASP A 130 -20.18 -29.13 -4.97
N LYS A 131 -19.48 -30.14 -5.51
CA LYS A 131 -18.98 -31.29 -4.75
C LYS A 131 -17.87 -30.92 -3.77
N THR A 132 -17.06 -29.92 -4.09
CA THR A 132 -15.94 -29.45 -3.26
C THR A 132 -16.44 -28.77 -1.98
N LEU A 133 -17.63 -28.16 -2.03
CA LEU A 133 -18.26 -27.47 -0.89
C LEU A 133 -19.05 -28.41 0.03
N LEU A 134 -19.20 -29.69 -0.36
CA LEU A 134 -20.00 -30.70 0.35
C LEU A 134 -19.16 -31.72 1.14
N VAL A 135 -17.83 -31.56 1.19
CA VAL A 135 -16.95 -32.54 1.83
C VAL A 135 -16.70 -32.18 3.30
N GLN A 136 -17.08 -33.15 4.16
CA GLN A 136 -16.73 -33.38 5.56
C GLN A 136 -17.51 -32.58 6.64
N PHE A 137 -18.58 -33.21 7.12
CA PHE A 137 -18.92 -33.26 8.55
C PHE A 137 -18.43 -34.59 9.12
#